data_AF-A0AAV5YR90-F1
#
_entry.id   AF-A0AAV5YR90-F1
#
_cell.length_a   1.000
_cell.length_b   1.000
_cell.length_c   1.000
_cell.angle_alpha   90.00
_cell.angle_beta   90.00
_cell.angle_gamma   90.00
#
_symmetry.space_group_name_H-M   'P 1'
#
loop_
_entity.id
_entity.type
_entity.pdbx_description
1 polymer ?
#
loop_
_entity_poly.entity_id
_entity_poly.type
_entity_poly.pdbx_seq_one_letter_code
_entity_poly.pdbx_strand_id
1 'polypeptide(L)'
;PLRTKLLAFAISSFFCGVAGAEYVFLYLGSAETLAFDINVSFLVLFMIIIGGLGSILGSFLGAAFIVMVPIFLTNMPHLLGVAMPVALQKQIELMVFGGLIILFLIVEPNGLARLWQIGKEKLRLWPFPY
;
A
#
# COMPACT_ATOMS: atom_id res chain seq x y z
N PRO A 1 26.79 17.40 -9.97
CA PRO A 1 26.04 16.99 -8.76
C PRO A 1 24.75 17.81 -8.51
N LEU A 2 24.78 19.15 -8.59
CA LEU A 2 23.60 19.98 -8.33
C LEU A 2 22.46 19.76 -9.34
N ARG A 3 22.76 19.79 -10.65
CA ARG A 3 21.75 19.60 -11.71
C ARG A 3 21.01 18.26 -11.59
N THR A 4 21.72 17.17 -11.30
CA THR A 4 21.12 15.84 -11.15
C THR A 4 20.17 15.76 -9.94
N LYS A 5 20.53 16.40 -8.82
CA LYS A 5 19.66 16.46 -7.63
C LYS A 5 18.41 17.31 -7.87
N LEU A 6 18.56 18.45 -8.55
CA LEU A 6 17.43 19.30 -8.92
C LEU A 6 16.49 18.60 -9.90
N LEU A 7 17.02 17.90 -10.90
CA LEU A 7 16.22 17.10 -11.83
C LEU A 7 15.49 15.96 -11.12
N ALA A 8 16.17 15.22 -10.23
CA ALA A 8 15.53 14.16 -9.45
C ALA A 8 14.36 14.71 -8.61
N PHE A 9 14.56 15.85 -7.94
CA PHE A 9 13.51 16.52 -7.16
C PHE A 9 12.35 17.03 -8.04
N ALA A 10 12.65 17.59 -9.21
CA ALA A 10 11.63 18.08 -10.14
C ALA A 10 10.78 16.92 -10.67
N ILE A 11 11.41 15.81 -11.07
CA ILE A 11 10.71 14.62 -11.57
C ILE A 11 9.86 13.99 -10.46
N SER A 12 10.38 13.84 -9.24
CA SER A 12 9.60 13.28 -8.13
C SER A 12 8.39 14.15 -7.77
N SER A 13 8.58 15.48 -7.73
CA SER A 13 7.51 16.42 -7.42
C SER A 13 6.44 16.46 -8.51
N PHE A 14 6.84 16.29 -9.78
CA PHE A 14 5.90 16.18 -10.89
C PHE A 14 4.96 14.99 -10.73
N PHE A 15 5.49 13.77 -10.51
CA PHE A 15 4.67 12.59 -10.30
C PHE A 15 3.78 12.69 -9.06
N CYS A 16 4.31 13.25 -7.97
CA CYS A 16 3.53 13.49 -6.75
C CYS A 16 2.36 14.46 -7.00
N GLY A 17 2.58 15.50 -7.82
CA GLY A 17 1.54 16.44 -8.23
C GLY A 17 0.46 15.81 -9.11
N VAL A 18 0.85 14.99 -10.09
CA VAL A 18 -0.10 14.25 -10.93
C VAL A 18 -0.95 13.29 -10.10
N ALA A 19 -0.33 12.52 -9.19
CA ALA A 19 -1.04 11.61 -8.29
C ALA A 19 -2.02 12.36 -7.37
N GLY A 20 -1.64 13.54 -6.87
CA GLY A 20 -2.53 14.38 -6.07
C GLY A 20 -3.73 14.90 -6.88
N ALA A 21 -3.52 15.30 -8.14
CA ALA A 21 -4.60 15.71 -9.02
C ALA A 21 -5.57 14.54 -9.31
N GLU A 22 -5.04 13.36 -9.63
CA GLU A 22 -5.85 12.14 -9.82
C GLU A 22 -6.65 11.80 -8.56
N TYR A 23 -6.07 11.91 -7.37
CA TYR A 23 -6.77 11.66 -6.11
C TYR A 23 -7.96 12.60 -5.90
N VAL A 24 -7.81 13.90 -6.20
CA VAL A 24 -8.91 14.87 -6.10
C VAL A 24 -9.99 14.59 -7.14
N PHE A 25 -9.61 14.44 -8.41
CA PHE A 25 -10.58 14.38 -9.51
C PHE A 25 -11.24 13.01 -9.68
N LEU A 26 -10.50 11.92 -9.45
CA LEU A 26 -11.00 10.56 -9.69
C LEU A 26 -11.57 9.90 -8.42
N TYR A 27 -10.99 10.19 -7.25
CA TYR A 27 -11.39 9.51 -6.00
C TYR A 27 -12.32 10.36 -5.14
N LEU A 28 -11.94 11.62 -4.83
CA LEU A 28 -12.76 12.50 -3.98
C LEU A 28 -13.91 13.17 -4.74
N GLY A 29 -13.72 13.45 -6.04
CA GLY A 29 -14.68 14.17 -6.88
C GLY A 29 -14.80 15.67 -6.61
N SER A 30 -14.18 16.18 -5.54
CA SER A 30 -14.12 17.61 -5.20
C SER A 30 -12.86 17.92 -4.39
N ALA A 31 -12.35 19.14 -4.53
CA ALA A 31 -11.20 19.63 -3.77
C ALA A 31 -11.65 20.16 -2.41
N GLU A 32 -11.70 19.27 -1.41
CA GLU A 32 -12.00 19.63 -0.02
C GLU A 32 -10.74 19.64 0.84
N THR A 33 -10.53 20.69 1.63
CA THR A 33 -9.35 20.84 2.50
C THR A 33 -9.33 19.85 3.66
N LEU A 34 -10.51 19.44 4.16
CA LEU A 34 -10.65 18.47 5.24
C LEU A 34 -10.29 17.03 4.81
N ALA A 35 -10.32 16.75 3.51
CA ALA A 35 -9.94 15.44 2.98
C ALA A 35 -8.42 15.19 3.01
N PHE A 36 -7.61 16.25 3.13
CA PHE A 36 -6.15 16.18 3.18
C PHE A 36 -5.63 16.21 4.61
N ASP A 37 -5.95 15.17 5.37
CA ASP A 37 -5.46 14.98 6.72
C ASP A 37 -4.14 14.17 6.76
N ILE A 38 -3.41 14.25 7.86
CA ILE A 38 -2.15 13.53 8.09
C ILE A 38 -2.29 12.01 7.95
N ASN A 39 -3.49 11.50 8.20
CA ASN A 39 -3.83 10.09 8.02
C ASN A 39 -3.59 9.62 6.58
N VAL A 40 -3.84 10.46 5.57
CA VAL A 40 -3.58 10.13 4.16
C VAL A 40 -2.07 9.97 3.93
N SER A 41 -1.25 10.84 4.51
CA SER A 41 0.21 10.75 4.43
C SER A 41 0.74 9.47 5.05
N PHE A 42 0.20 9.05 6.20
CA PHE A 42 0.56 7.77 6.81
C PHE A 42 0.15 6.59 5.95
N LEU A 43 -1.05 6.63 5.37
CA LEU A 43 -1.54 5.57 4.49
C LEU A 43 -0.60 5.37 3.30
N VAL A 44 -0.22 6.46 2.61
CA VAL A 44 0.74 6.42 1.50
C VAL A 44 2.11 5.92 1.97
N LEU A 45 2.60 6.37 3.13
CA LEU A 45 3.85 5.89 3.70
C LEU A 45 3.82 4.38 3.94
N PHE A 46 2.72 3.86 4.52
CA PHE A 46 2.58 2.44 4.80
C PHE A 46 2.49 1.58 3.54
N MET A 47 1.86 2.07 2.47
CA MET A 47 1.88 1.39 1.17
C MET A 47 3.31 1.14 0.68
N ILE A 48 4.20 2.15 0.78
CA ILE A 48 5.59 2.03 0.34
C ILE A 48 6.42 1.16 1.29
N ILE A 49 6.23 1.28 2.61
CA ILE A 49 6.94 0.47 3.60
C ILE A 49 6.59 -1.02 3.44
N ILE A 50 5.29 -1.36 3.34
CA ILE A 50 4.84 -2.74 3.15
C ILE A 50 5.25 -3.27 1.78
N GLY A 51 5.16 -2.44 0.75
CA GLY A 51 5.57 -2.79 -0.61
C GLY A 51 7.07 -3.07 -0.75
N GLY A 52 7.89 -2.32 -0.03
CA GLY A 52 9.36 -2.37 -0.08
C GLY A 52 9.95 -1.06 -0.58
N LEU A 53 10.73 -0.39 0.27
CA LEU A 53 11.38 0.89 -0.04
C LEU A 53 12.32 0.74 -1.26
N GLY A 54 12.12 1.57 -2.28
CA GLY A 54 13.00 1.60 -3.47
C GLY A 54 12.64 0.59 -4.57
N SER A 55 11.51 -0.12 -4.47
CA SER A 55 11.02 -1.02 -5.51
C SER A 55 9.73 -0.50 -6.15
N ILE A 56 9.75 -0.28 -7.48
CA ILE A 56 8.56 0.14 -8.23
C ILE A 56 7.45 -0.92 -8.13
N LEU A 57 7.80 -2.20 -8.34
CA LEU A 57 6.84 -3.31 -8.20
C LEU A 57 6.34 -3.45 -6.75
N GLY A 58 7.21 -3.16 -5.79
CA GLY A 58 6.85 -3.13 -4.37
C GLY A 58 5.75 -2.12 -4.10
N SER A 59 5.88 -0.90 -4.60
CA SER A 59 4.86 0.15 -4.43
C SER A 59 3.49 -0.27 -4.96
N PHE A 60 3.42 -0.95 -6.10
CA PHE A 60 2.15 -1.46 -6.64
C PHE A 60 1.56 -2.57 -5.77
N LEU A 61 2.38 -3.53 -5.32
CA LEU A 61 1.93 -4.62 -4.45
C LEU A 61 1.47 -4.10 -3.08
N GLY A 62 2.21 -3.16 -2.50
CA GLY A 62 1.86 -2.51 -1.24
C GLY A 62 0.55 -1.73 -1.33
N ALA A 63 0.35 -0.94 -2.40
CA ALA A 63 -0.91 -0.25 -2.65
C ALA A 63 -2.08 -1.22 -2.84
N ALA A 64 -1.91 -2.26 -3.66
CA ALA A 64 -2.94 -3.27 -3.88
C ALA A 64 -3.32 -3.99 -2.57
N PHE A 65 -2.32 -4.40 -1.79
CA PHE A 65 -2.54 -5.08 -0.51
C PHE A 65 -3.31 -4.20 0.47
N ILE A 66 -2.86 -2.96 0.65
CA ILE A 66 -3.47 -2.01 1.58
C ILE A 66 -4.91 -1.67 1.21
N VAL A 67 -5.23 -1.56 -0.08
CA VAL A 67 -6.60 -1.29 -0.54
C VAL A 67 -7.48 -2.55 -0.46
N MET A 68 -6.92 -3.73 -0.74
CA MET A 68 -7.70 -4.97 -0.84
C MET A 68 -8.06 -5.56 0.52
N VAL A 69 -7.18 -5.43 1.53
CA VAL A 69 -7.43 -5.90 2.90
C VAL A 69 -8.74 -5.35 3.49
N PRO A 70 -8.98 -4.03 3.55
CA PRO A 70 -10.20 -3.49 4.14
C PRO A 70 -11.45 -3.87 3.34
N ILE A 71 -11.34 -3.99 2.01
CA ILE A 71 -12.43 -4.49 1.16
C ILE A 71 -12.76 -5.94 1.54
N PHE A 72 -11.75 -6.79 1.72
CA PHE A 72 -11.95 -8.18 2.12
C PHE A 72 -12.57 -8.28 3.52
N LEU A 73 -12.06 -7.54 4.49
CA LEU A 73 -12.60 -7.49 5.86
C LEU A 73 -14.02 -6.92 5.92
N THR A 74 -14.37 -6.01 5.01
CA THR A 74 -15.71 -5.42 4.97
C THR A 74 -16.74 -6.41 4.41
N ASN A 75 -16.35 -7.18 3.38
CA ASN A 75 -17.26 -8.08 2.66
C ASN A 75 -17.33 -9.49 3.28
N MET A 76 -16.28 -9.97 3.96
CA MET A 76 -16.23 -11.32 4.52
C MET A 76 -17.34 -11.62 5.55
N PRO A 77 -17.65 -10.73 6.52
CA PRO A 77 -18.73 -10.98 7.50
C PRO A 77 -20.11 -11.09 6.84
N HIS A 78 -20.34 -10.29 5.79
CA HIS A 78 -21.57 -10.34 5.00
C HIS A 78 -21.74 -11.69 4.28
N LEU A 79 -20.65 -12.25 3.72
CA LEU A 79 -20.67 -13.56 3.06
C LEU A 79 -20.95 -14.71 4.05
N LEU A 80 -20.53 -14.57 5.30
CA LEU A 80 -20.73 -15.56 6.36
C LEU A 80 -22.08 -15.39 7.10
N GLY A 81 -22.89 -14.40 6.72
CA GLY A 81 -24.20 -14.13 7.36
C GLY A 81 -24.09 -13.56 8.77
N VAL A 82 -22.91 -13.04 9.17
CA VAL A 82 -22.68 -12.51 10.51
C VAL A 82 -22.94 -11.01 10.51
N ALA A 83 -24.05 -10.59 11.12
CA ALA A 83 -24.38 -9.18 11.27
C ALA A 83 -23.51 -8.57 12.38
N MET A 84 -22.52 -7.77 12.00
CA MET A 84 -21.67 -7.01 12.91
C MET A 84 -22.02 -5.52 12.85
N PRO A 85 -22.01 -4.80 13.99
CA PRO A 85 -22.15 -3.35 13.97
C PRO A 85 -21.01 -2.70 13.16
N VAL A 86 -21.36 -1.70 12.34
CA VAL A 86 -20.39 -0.98 11.48
C VAL A 86 -19.21 -0.40 12.28
N ALA A 87 -19.48 0.10 13.49
CA ALA A 87 -18.44 0.63 14.37
C ALA A 87 -17.40 -0.43 14.77
N LEU A 88 -17.86 -1.65 15.09
CA LEU A 88 -16.99 -2.76 15.47
C LEU A 88 -16.17 -3.24 14.27
N GLN A 89 -16.77 -3.26 13.08
CA GLN A 89 -16.07 -3.61 11.84
C GLN A 89 -14.91 -2.64 11.55
N LYS A 90 -15.12 -1.33 11.73
CA LYS A 90 -14.06 -0.34 11.56
C LYS A 90 -12.94 -0.44 12.58
N GLN A 91 -13.24 -0.80 13.82
CA GLN A 91 -12.21 -1.05 14.84
C GLN A 91 -11.39 -2.31 14.55
N ILE A 92 -12.04 -3.39 14.10
CA ILE A 92 -11.35 -4.60 13.65
C ILE A 92 -10.46 -4.30 12.45
N GLU A 93 -10.96 -3.54 11.47
CA GLU A 93 -10.19 -3.11 10.30
C GLU A 93 -8.90 -2.42 10.74
N LEU A 94 -8.99 -1.43 11.64
CA LEU A 94 -7.81 -0.74 12.21
C LEU A 94 -6.85 -1.68 12.94
N MET A 95 -7.36 -2.60 13.78
CA MET A 95 -6.52 -3.56 14.51
C MET A 95 -5.78 -4.52 13.57
N VAL A 96 -6.47 -5.04 12.55
CA VAL A 96 -5.86 -5.92 11.55
C VAL A 96 -4.85 -5.15 10.71
N PHE A 97 -5.15 -3.90 10.35
CA PHE A 97 -4.24 -3.05 9.61
C PHE A 97 -2.94 -2.80 10.38
N GLY A 98 -3.03 -2.41 11.66
CA GLY A 98 -1.88 -2.24 12.53
C GLY A 98 -1.11 -3.55 12.74
N GLY A 99 -1.82 -4.66 12.94
CA GLY A 99 -1.22 -5.99 13.07
C GLY A 99 -0.46 -6.42 11.82
N LEU A 100 -1.02 -6.16 10.63
CA LEU A 100 -0.37 -6.45 9.36
C LEU A 100 0.91 -5.63 9.16
N ILE A 101 0.88 -4.33 9.49
CA ILE A 101 2.09 -3.49 9.44
C ILE A 101 3.19 -4.08 10.33
N ILE A 102 2.87 -4.42 11.58
CA ILE A 102 3.84 -5.00 12.53
C ILE A 102 4.36 -6.34 12.00
N LEU A 103 3.48 -7.20 11.51
CA LEU A 103 3.85 -8.50 10.93
C LEU A 103 4.83 -8.32 9.78
N PHE A 104 4.53 -7.44 8.82
CA PHE A 104 5.42 -7.22 7.67
C PHE A 104 6.76 -6.63 8.07
N LEU A 105 6.79 -5.69 9.02
CA LEU A 105 8.04 -5.14 9.55
C LEU A 105 8.92 -6.20 10.23
N ILE A 106 8.31 -7.22 10.85
CA ILE A 106 9.04 -8.32 11.50
C ILE A 106 9.50 -9.38 10.49
N VAL A 107 8.61 -9.82 9.61
CA VAL A 107 8.86 -10.96 8.72
C VAL A 107 9.82 -10.61 7.59
N GLU A 108 9.64 -9.46 6.94
CA GLU A 108 10.53 -9.03 5.87
C GLU A 108 10.70 -7.50 5.85
N PRO A 109 11.83 -6.96 6.37
CA PRO A 109 12.08 -5.51 6.36
C PRO A 109 12.24 -4.92 4.95
N ASN A 110 12.42 -5.77 3.93
CA ASN A 110 12.49 -5.38 2.52
C ASN A 110 11.12 -5.34 1.83
N GLY A 111 10.04 -5.71 2.53
CA GLY A 111 8.66 -5.66 2.04
C GLY A 111 8.29 -6.75 1.02
N LEU A 112 7.02 -6.71 0.56
CA LEU A 112 6.41 -7.67 -0.37
C LEU A 112 7.19 -7.86 -1.68
N ALA A 113 7.94 -6.84 -2.13
CA ALA A 113 8.79 -6.94 -3.30
C ALA A 113 9.82 -8.07 -3.20
N ARG A 114 10.38 -8.32 -2.00
CA ARG A 114 11.42 -9.33 -1.81
C ARG A 114 10.83 -10.74 -1.84
N LEU A 115 9.70 -10.98 -1.14
CA LEU A 115 8.93 -12.23 -1.27
C LEU A 115 8.63 -12.57 -2.73
N TRP A 116 8.21 -11.59 -3.52
CA TRP A 116 7.89 -11.81 -4.94
C TRP A 116 9.11 -12.20 -5.77
N GLN A 117 10.27 -11.57 -5.55
CA GLN A 117 11.51 -11.96 -6.24
C GLN A 117 11.95 -13.37 -5.84
N ILE A 118 11.94 -13.71 -4.55
CA ILE A 118 12.29 -15.05 -4.06
C ILE A 118 11.34 -16.10 -4.66
N GLY A 119 10.04 -15.80 -4.72
CA GLY A 119 9.05 -16.67 -5.34
C GLY A 119 9.34 -16.90 -6.83
N LYS A 120 9.67 -15.83 -7.57
CA LYS A 120 10.04 -15.93 -9.00
C LYS A 120 11.35 -16.69 -9.22
N GLU A 121 12.35 -16.47 -8.38
CA GLU A 121 13.63 -17.18 -8.42
C GLU A 121 13.42 -18.67 -8.17
N LYS A 122 12.62 -19.02 -7.15
CA LYS A 122 12.29 -20.41 -6.83
C LYS A 122 11.45 -21.09 -7.90
N LEU A 123 10.52 -20.37 -8.53
CA LEU A 123 9.70 -20.87 -9.64
C LEU A 123 10.52 -21.05 -10.92
N ARG A 124 11.54 -20.22 -11.16
CA ARG A 124 12.45 -20.35 -12.31
C ARG A 124 13.40 -21.54 -12.20
N LEU A 125 13.83 -21.88 -10.99
CA LEU A 125 14.68 -23.04 -10.69
C LEU A 125 13.89 -24.36 -10.65
N TRP A 126 12.57 -24.30 -10.82
CA TRP A 126 11.71 -25.47 -10.94
C TRP A 126 11.47 -25.74 -12.43
N PRO A 127 11.77 -26.94 -12.99
CA PRO A 127 11.90 -28.25 -12.35
C PRO A 127 13.32 -28.85 -12.23
N PHE A 128 14.39 -28.12 -12.58
CA PHE A 128 15.77 -28.64 -12.45
C PHE A 128 16.62 -27.67 -11.61
N PRO A 129 17.10 -28.07 -10.42
CA PRO A 129 17.72 -27.16 -9.44
C PRO A 129 19.16 -26.73 -9.72
N TYR A 130 19.58 -26.60 -10.99
CA TYR A 130 20.91 -26.09 -11.35
C TYR A 130 20.84 -24.74 -12.04
#